data_AF-X1MH12-F1
#
_entry.id   AF-X1MH12-F1
#
_cell.length_a   1.000
_cell.length_b   1.000
_cell.length_c   1.000
_cell.angle_alpha   90.00
_cell.angle_beta   90.00
_cell.angle_gamma   90.00
#
_symmetry.space_group_name_H-M   'P 1'
#
loop_
_entity.id
_entity.type
_entity.pdbx_description
1 polymer ?
#
loop_
_entity_poly.entity_id
_entity_poly.type
_entity_poly.pdbx_seq_one_letter_code
_entity_poly.pdbx_strand_id
1 'polypeptide(L)' 'ATLQAVVATYELQKDVGLATNLKQVGAKEDDILKISEKASLDVDMSTNPRRATVEDIKMIYRMALEENIEK' A
#
# COMPACT_ATOMS: atom_id res chain seq x y z
N ALA A 1 15.36 7.66 11.92
CA ALA A 1 14.06 8.37 11.93
C ALA A 1 13.06 7.73 10.96
N THR A 2 13.20 7.88 9.63
CA THR A 2 12.17 7.43 8.66
C THR A 2 11.87 5.93 8.72
N LEU A 3 12.91 5.08 8.77
CA LEU A 3 12.73 3.62 8.89
C LEU A 3 12.08 3.22 10.22
N GLN A 4 12.40 3.92 11.32
CA GLN A 4 11.80 3.65 12.63
C GLN A 4 10.30 3.96 12.64
N ALA A 5 9.87 5.03 11.96
CA ALA A 5 8.44 5.36 11.84
C ALA A 5 7.65 4.30 11.06
N VAL A 6 8.23 3.77 9.98
CA VAL A 6 7.63 2.68 9.20
C VAL A 6 7.49 1.42 10.05
N VAL A 7 8.56 1.00 10.72
CA VAL A 7 8.55 -0.19 11.60
C VAL A 7 7.54 -0.03 12.73
N ALA A 8 7.51 1.13 13.41
CA ALA A 8 6.55 1.39 14.48
C ALA A 8 5.08 1.29 14.01
N THR A 9 4.81 1.69 12.77
CA THR A 9 3.47 1.57 12.17
C THR A 9 3.09 0.11 11.95
N TYR A 10 4.03 -0.71 11.46
CA TYR A 10 3.80 -2.15 11.27
C TYR A 10 3.61 -2.91 12.59
N GLU A 11 4.39 -2.59 13.62
CA GLU A 11 4.21 -3.22 14.93
C GLU A 11 2.85 -2.84 15.54
N LEU A 12 2.45 -1.56 15.44
CA LEU A 12 1.12 -1.14 15.88
C LEU A 12 -0.01 -1.90 15.16
N GLN A 13 0.10 -2.10 13.84
CA GLN A 13 -0.88 -2.88 13.08
C GLN A 13 -1.04 -4.30 13.63
N LYS A 14 0.07 -4.96 13.99
CA LYS A 14 0.04 -6.30 14.60
C LYS A 14 -0.57 -6.28 16.00
N ASP A 15 -0.18 -5.30 16.82
CA ASP A 15 -0.63 -5.16 18.21
C ASP A 15 -2.15 -5.02 18.33
N VAL A 16 -2.77 -4.31 17.37
CA VAL A 16 -4.23 -4.14 17.32
C VAL A 16 -4.96 -5.21 16.50
N GLY A 17 -4.25 -6.21 15.98
CA GLY A 17 -4.82 -7.34 15.24
C GLY A 17 -5.33 -7.00 13.84
N LEU A 18 -4.73 -6.02 13.16
CA LEU A 18 -5.05 -5.70 11.77
C LEU A 18 -4.39 -6.70 10.80
N ALA A 19 -5.01 -6.86 9.64
CA ALA A 19 -4.41 -7.62 8.54
C ALA A 19 -3.09 -6.98 8.09
N THR A 20 -2.07 -7.80 7.85
CA THR A 20 -0.71 -7.35 7.49
C THR A 20 -0.52 -7.20 5.98
N ASN A 21 -1.47 -7.69 5.18
CA ASN A 21 -1.45 -7.57 3.72
C ASN A 21 -2.88 -7.60 3.13
N LEU A 22 -2.99 -7.19 1.87
CA LEU A 22 -4.28 -7.08 1.20
C LEU A 22 -4.90 -8.44 0.85
N LYS A 23 -4.11 -9.53 0.72
CA LYS A 23 -4.65 -10.88 0.48
C LYS A 23 -5.54 -11.35 1.64
N GLN A 24 -5.18 -11.03 2.88
CA GLN A 24 -5.97 -11.38 4.07
C GLN A 24 -7.37 -10.75 4.10
N VAL A 25 -7.59 -9.66 3.37
CA VAL A 25 -8.90 -8.99 3.24
C VAL A 25 -9.57 -9.24 1.89
N GLY A 26 -9.06 -10.20 1.10
CA GLY A 26 -9.69 -10.66 -0.14
C GLY A 26 -9.33 -9.87 -1.39
N ALA A 27 -8.30 -9.02 -1.36
CA ALA A 27 -7.80 -8.37 -2.56
C ALA A 27 -7.19 -9.39 -3.55
N LYS A 28 -7.34 -9.12 -4.85
CA LYS A 28 -6.87 -9.99 -5.93
C LYS A 28 -5.87 -9.24 -6.81
N GLU A 29 -4.91 -9.97 -7.34
CA GLU A 29 -3.91 -9.41 -8.27
C GLU A 29 -4.56 -8.89 -9.56
N ASP A 30 -5.57 -9.59 -10.08
CA ASP A 30 -6.31 -9.20 -11.29
C ASP A 30 -6.96 -7.81 -11.18
N ASP A 31 -7.27 -7.36 -9.97
CA ASP A 31 -7.89 -6.05 -9.74
C ASP A 31 -6.87 -4.90 -9.66
N ILE A 32 -5.56 -5.19 -9.53
CA ILE A 32 -4.50 -4.19 -9.27
C ILE A 32 -4.48 -3.09 -10.33
N LEU A 33 -4.58 -3.44 -11.62
CA LEU A 33 -4.57 -2.43 -12.68
C LEU A 33 -5.72 -1.44 -12.51
N LYS A 34 -6.94 -1.97 -12.37
CA LYS A 34 -8.17 -1.19 -12.27
C LYS A 34 -8.17 -0.27 -11.04
N ILE A 35 -7.74 -0.76 -9.88
CA ILE A 35 -7.70 0.06 -8.66
C ILE A 35 -6.59 1.10 -8.73
N SER A 36 -5.48 0.82 -9.41
CA SER A 36 -4.38 1.78 -9.59
C SER A 36 -4.76 2.94 -10.51
N GLU A 37 -5.44 2.65 -11.62
CA GLU A 37 -5.99 3.68 -12.50
C GLU A 37 -6.98 4.55 -11.75
N LYS A 38 -7.91 3.94 -10.98
CA LYS A 38 -8.86 4.68 -10.15
C LYS A 38 -8.16 5.56 -9.11
N ALA A 39 -7.18 5.02 -8.38
CA ALA A 39 -6.44 5.75 -7.35
C ALA A 39 -5.66 6.93 -7.94
N SER A 40 -5.12 6.81 -9.17
CA SER A 40 -4.42 7.90 -9.84
C SER A 40 -5.30 9.11 -10.19
N LEU A 41 -6.61 8.90 -10.22
CA LEU A 41 -7.62 9.93 -10.47
C LEU A 41 -8.27 10.46 -9.18
N ASP A 42 -7.88 9.93 -8.01
CA ASP A 42 -8.43 10.38 -6.74
C ASP A 42 -7.97 11.81 -6.41
N VAL A 43 -8.87 12.63 -5.86
CA VAL A 43 -8.58 14.04 -5.53
C VAL A 43 -7.43 14.16 -4.53
N ASP A 44 -7.27 13.17 -3.64
CA ASP A 44 -6.24 13.17 -2.61
C ASP A 44 -4.82 13.10 -3.21
N MET A 45 -4.67 12.55 -4.42
CA MET A 45 -3.40 12.49 -5.15
C MET A 45 -2.80 13.88 -5.43
N SER A 46 -3.64 14.91 -5.49
CA SER A 46 -3.20 16.30 -5.71
C SER A 46 -2.34 16.83 -4.55
N THR A 47 -2.50 16.26 -3.35
CA THR A 47 -1.81 16.67 -2.12
C THR A 47 -0.65 15.76 -1.72
N ASN A 48 -0.51 14.58 -2.36
CA ASN A 48 0.60 13.69 -2.07
C ASN A 48 1.94 14.37 -2.44
N PRO A 49 2.94 14.42 -1.52
CA PRO A 49 4.19 15.16 -1.74
C PRO A 49 5.02 14.61 -2.91
N ARG A 50 4.79 13.36 -3.32
CA ARG A 50 5.31 12.77 -4.54
C ARG A 50 4.20 12.63 -5.57
N ARG A 51 4.42 13.11 -6.79
CA ARG A 51 3.55 12.78 -7.94
C ARG A 51 3.80 11.33 -8.34
N ALA A 52 2.85 10.45 -8.03
CA ALA A 52 2.93 9.04 -8.39
C ALA A 52 2.31 8.80 -9.77
N THR A 53 2.94 7.94 -10.56
CA THR A 53 2.37 7.39 -11.80
C THR A 53 1.47 6.19 -11.49
N VAL A 54 0.66 5.76 -12.47
CA VAL A 54 -0.12 4.52 -12.33
C VAL A 54 0.79 3.31 -12.08
N GLU A 55 2.00 3.28 -12.65
CA GLU A 55 2.98 2.21 -12.40
C GLU A 55 3.51 2.21 -10.96
N ASP A 56 3.77 3.40 -10.40
CA ASP A 56 4.17 3.52 -8.99
C ASP A 56 3.08 2.96 -8.07
N ILE A 57 1.82 3.32 -8.34
CA ILE A 57 0.66 2.86 -7.55
C ILE A 57 0.47 1.34 -7.70
N LYS A 58 0.60 0.80 -8.92
CA LYS A 58 0.57 -0.65 -9.15
C LYS A 58 1.63 -1.38 -8.34
N MET A 59 2.85 -0.85 -8.30
CA MET A 59 3.94 -1.45 -7.52
C MET A 59 3.60 -1.45 -6.03
N ILE A 60 3.06 -0.34 -5.50
CA ILE A 60 2.63 -0.26 -4.09
C ILE A 60 1.54 -1.28 -3.79
N TYR A 61 0.52 -1.43 -4.65
CA TYR A 61 -0.51 -2.45 -4.46
C TYR A 61 0.05 -3.87 -4.50
N ARG A 62 1.02 -4.18 -5.38
CA ARG A 62 1.69 -5.49 -5.39
C ARG A 62 2.47 -5.74 -4.10
N MET A 63 3.25 -4.76 -3.64
CA MET A 63 3.98 -4.84 -2.37
C MET A 63 3.06 -4.93 -1.15
N ALA A 64 1.84 -4.39 -1.22
CA ALA A 64 0.86 -4.52 -0.15
C ALA A 64 0.05 -5.82 -0.25
N LEU A 65 -0.04 -6.42 -1.45
CA LEU A 65 -0.74 -7.69 -1.68
C LEU A 65 0.05 -8.86 -1.09
N GLU A 66 1.37 -8.86 -1.24
CA GLU A 66 2.27 -9.84 -0.65
C GLU A 66 3.06 -9.15 0.47
N GLU A 67 3.02 -9.66 1.71
CA GLU A 67 3.74 -9.06 2.83
C GLU A 67 5.25 -9.05 2.58
N ASN A 68 5.75 -7.99 1.94
CA ASN A 68 7.13 -7.84 1.53
C ASN A 68 7.77 -6.71 2.34
N ILE A 69 8.17 -7.05 3.56
CA ILE A 69 9.13 -6.25 4.31
C ILE A 69 10.44 -7.03 4.26
N GLU A 70 11.34 -6.63 3.36
CA GLU A 70 12.75 -6.99 3.54
C GLU A 70 13.18 -6.42 4.89
N LYS A 71 13.51 -7.32 5.83
CA LYS A 71 14.09 -6.98 7.13
C LYS A 71 15.52 -6.51 6.99
#